data_AF-A0A839NRH0-F1
#
_entry.id   AF-A0A839NRH0-F1
#
_cell.length_a   1.000
_cell.length_b   1.000
_cell.length_c   1.000
_cell.angle_alpha   90.00
_cell.angle_beta   90.00
_cell.angle_gamma   90.00
#
_symmetry.space_group_name_H-M   'P 1'
#
loop_
_entity.id
_entity.type
_entity.pdbx_description
1 polymer ?
#
loop_
_entity_poly.entity_id
_entity_poly.type
_entity_poly.pdbx_seq_one_letter_code
_entity_poly.pdbx_strand_id
1 'polypeptide(L)' 'MTKLGEILAKKSVNKSMVARKTGLSKARINELTMNDTAKLRLDEMYLIALATDSDPNEMMLKLCEDLRLKEPE' A
#
# COMPACT_ATOMS: atom_id res chain seq x y z
N MET A 1 -8.11 9.73 -0.15
CA MET A 1 -7.16 8.82 0.51
C MET A 1 -7.13 7.55 -0.32
N THR A 2 -5.97 6.93 -0.56
CA THR A 2 -5.91 5.68 -1.33
C THR A 2 -6.35 4.49 -0.48
N LYS A 3 -6.66 3.34 -1.11
CA LYS A 3 -6.92 2.09 -0.37
C LYS A 3 -5.79 1.72 0.58
N LEU A 4 -4.54 1.92 0.15
CA LEU A 4 -3.38 1.74 1.01
C LEU A 4 -3.42 2.69 2.21
N GLY A 5 -3.73 3.97 1.98
CA GLY A 5 -3.88 4.96 3.04
C GLY A 5 -4.91 4.54 4.09
N GLU A 6 -6.06 4.03 3.65
CA GLU A 6 -7.10 3.52 4.55
C GLU A 6 -6.67 2.28 5.33
N ILE A 7 -5.97 1.33 4.68
CA ILE A 7 -5.42 0.13 5.35
C ILE A 7 -4.46 0.54 6.46
N LEU A 8 -3.53 1.46 6.18
CA LEU A 8 -2.55 1.93 7.15
C LEU A 8 -3.20 2.75 8.28
N ALA A 9 -4.21 3.57 7.97
CA ALA A 9 -4.96 4.34 8.96
C ALA A 9 -5.75 3.42 9.92
N LYS A 10 -6.44 2.40 9.40
CA LYS A 10 -7.18 1.42 10.22
C LYS A 10 -6.28 0.65 11.19
N LYS A 11 -5.00 0.44 10.82
CA LYS A 11 -3.99 -0.21 11.66
C LYS A 11 -3.19 0.76 12.54
N SER A 12 -3.51 2.07 12.55
CA SER A 12 -2.77 3.11 13.27
C SER A 12 -1.25 3.10 12.98
N VAL A 13 -0.87 2.78 11.75
CA VAL A 13 0.52 2.60 11.35
C VAL A 13 1.27 3.93 11.34
N ASN A 14 2.45 3.93 11.97
CA ASN A 14 3.36 5.07 11.91
C ASN A 14 4.10 5.13 10.55
N LYS A 15 3.73 6.08 9.69
CA LYS A 15 4.35 6.29 8.36
C LYS A 15 5.86 6.55 8.41
N SER A 16 6.38 7.19 9.46
CA SER A 16 7.82 7.41 9.62
C SER A 16 8.57 6.12 9.90
N MET A 17 7.96 5.20 10.67
CA MET A 17 8.52 3.87 10.92
C MET A 17 8.56 3.05 9.64
N VAL A 18 7.47 3.05 8.87
CA VAL A 18 7.39 2.35 7.57
C VAL A 18 8.48 2.85 6.63
N ALA A 19 8.58 4.16 6.41
CA ALA A 19 9.63 4.76 5.59
C ALA A 19 11.04 4.27 5.95
N ARG A 20 11.35 4.21 7.26
CA ARG A 20 12.65 3.72 7.74
C ARG A 20 12.87 2.23 7.49
N LYS A 21 11.87 1.39 7.72
CA LYS A 21 11.98 -0.07 7.53
C LYS A 21 12.02 -0.48 6.05
N THR A 22 11.31 0.24 5.19
CA THR A 22 11.20 -0.09 3.76
C THR A 22 12.26 0.59 2.90
N GLY A 23 12.98 1.57 3.43
CA GLY A 23 13.91 2.41 2.66
C GLY A 23 13.21 3.45 1.77
N LEU A 24 11.88 3.55 1.83
CA LEU A 24 11.11 4.55 1.09
C LEU A 24 11.20 5.92 1.78
N SER A 25 11.16 7.00 1.00
CA SER A 25 11.09 8.34 1.57
C SER A 25 9.73 8.59 2.24
N LYS A 26 9.69 9.45 3.27
CA LYS A 26 8.42 9.90 3.86
C LYS A 26 7.49 10.53 2.83
N ALA A 27 8.07 11.25 1.86
CA ALA A 27 7.33 11.84 0.74
C ALA A 27 6.64 10.75 -0.11
N ARG A 28 7.36 9.66 -0.42
CA ARG A 28 6.81 8.54 -1.17
C ARG A 28 5.68 7.82 -0.42
N ILE A 29 5.84 7.57 0.89
CA ILE A 29 4.75 7.00 1.71
C ILE A 29 3.51 7.92 1.74
N ASN A 30 3.73 9.25 1.82
CA ASN A 30 2.62 10.20 1.77
C ASN A 30 1.94 10.22 0.40
N GLU A 31 2.69 10.23 -0.69
CA GLU A 31 2.18 10.15 -2.05
C GLU A 31 1.32 8.88 -2.24
N LEU A 32 1.86 7.71 -1.89
CA LEU A 32 1.17 6.42 -2.00
C LEU A 32 -0.12 6.31 -1.17
N THR A 33 -0.24 7.10 -0.09
CA THR A 33 -1.42 7.08 0.80
C THR A 33 -2.45 8.16 0.49
N MET A 34 -2.07 9.22 -0.24
CA MET A 34 -2.93 10.39 -0.47
C MET A 34 -3.29 10.62 -1.93
N ASN A 35 -2.42 10.25 -2.87
CA ASN A 35 -2.62 10.48 -4.30
C ASN A 35 -3.13 9.20 -4.98
N ASP A 36 -4.35 9.22 -5.49
CA ASP A 36 -5.02 8.10 -6.17
C ASP A 36 -4.40 7.76 -7.54
N THR A 37 -3.72 8.72 -8.18
CA THR A 37 -2.98 8.48 -9.43
C THR A 37 -1.63 7.81 -9.20
N ALA A 38 -1.11 7.80 -7.96
CA ALA A 38 0.16 7.20 -7.64
C ALA A 38 0.12 5.68 -7.83
N LYS A 39 1.08 5.16 -8.60
CA LYS A 39 1.24 3.72 -8.77
C LYS A 39 2.02 3.14 -7.60
N LEU A 40 1.36 2.28 -6.83
CA LEU A 40 1.98 1.42 -5.83
C LEU A 40 2.63 0.24 -6.56
N ARG A 41 3.95 0.12 -6.47
CA ARG A 41 4.67 -1.02 -7.05
C ARG A 41 4.60 -2.23 -6.12
N LEU A 42 4.80 -3.43 -6.68
CA LEU A 42 4.71 -4.69 -5.94
C LEU A 42 5.75 -4.79 -4.83
N ASP A 43 6.99 -4.40 -5.12
CA ASP A 43 8.10 -4.34 -4.16
C ASP A 43 7.81 -3.36 -3.02
N GLU A 44 7.31 -2.16 -3.33
CA GLU A 44 6.88 -1.18 -2.34
C GLU A 44 5.77 -1.73 -1.44
N MET A 45 4.74 -2.35 -2.03
CA MET A 45 3.64 -2.97 -1.30
C MET A 45 4.15 -4.09 -0.38
N TYR A 46 4.99 -4.98 -0.90
CA TYR A 46 5.54 -6.11 -0.16
C TYR A 46 6.35 -5.65 1.06
N LEU A 47 7.25 -4.67 0.88
CA LEU A 47 8.03 -4.12 1.99
C LEU A 47 7.14 -3.40 3.01
N ILE A 48 6.10 -2.69 2.57
CA ILE A 48 5.14 -2.05 3.49
C ILE A 48 4.38 -3.10 4.30
N ALA A 49 3.96 -4.21 3.70
CA ALA A 49 3.31 -5.30 4.41
C ALA A 49 4.23 -5.87 5.49
N LEU A 50 5.48 -6.20 5.14
CA LEU A 50 6.48 -6.68 6.11
C LEU A 50 6.78 -5.65 7.21
N ALA A 51 6.91 -4.37 6.87
CA ALA A 51 7.21 -3.32 7.83
C ALA A 51 6.09 -3.11 8.87
N THR A 52 4.86 -3.45 8.50
CA THR A 52 3.63 -3.33 9.30
C THR A 52 3.16 -4.65 9.89
N ASP A 53 4.02 -5.68 9.89
CA ASP A 53 3.74 -7.02 10.41
C ASP A 53 2.41 -7.59 9.86
N SER A 54 2.15 -7.32 8.58
CA SER A 54 0.97 -7.76 7.84
C SER A 54 1.36 -8.81 6.80
N ASP A 55 0.47 -9.76 6.53
CA ASP A 55 0.66 -10.71 5.44
C ASP A 55 0.60 -9.98 4.08
N PRO A 56 1.64 -10.07 3.24
CA PRO A 56 1.64 -9.47 1.91
C PRO A 56 0.51 -9.95 1.00
N ASN A 57 0.11 -11.23 1.09
CA ASN A 57 -0.98 -11.80 0.31
C ASN A 57 -2.32 -11.18 0.71
N GLU A 58 -2.59 -11.04 2.01
CA GLU A 58 -3.81 -10.38 2.48
C GLU A 58 -3.87 -8.91 2.04
N MET A 59 -2.74 -8.20 2.11
CA MET A 59 -2.66 -6.82 1.65
C MET A 59 -2.93 -6.71 0.14
N MET A 60 -2.32 -7.59 -0.66
CA MET A 60 -2.54 -7.66 -2.10
C MET A 60 -4.01 -7.92 -2.44
N LEU A 61 -4.63 -8.94 -1.86
CA LEU A 61 -6.03 -9.29 -2.11
C LEU A 61 -6.97 -8.12 -1.81
N LYS A 62 -6.72 -7.40 -0.72
CA LYS A 62 -7.52 -6.24 -0.33
C LYS A 62 -7.32 -5.05 -1.27
N LEU A 63 -6.09 -4.78 -1.70
CA LEU A 63 -5.80 -3.70 -2.64
C LEU A 63 -6.40 -3.96 -4.03
N CYS A 64 -6.48 -5.23 -4.42
CA CYS A 64 -6.93 -5.68 -5.75
C CYS A 64 -8.40 -6.13 -5.80
N GLU A 65 -9.16 -6.03 -4.70
CA GLU A 65 -10.51 -6.61 -4.56
C GLU A 65 -11.53 -6.17 -5.63
N ASP A 66 -11.34 -4.97 -6.22
CA ASP A 66 -12.23 -4.41 -7.25
C ASP A 66 -11.76 -4.70 -8.69
N LEU A 67 -10.59 -5.32 -8.86
CA LEU A 67 -10.08 -5.61 -10.20
C LEU A 67 -10.93 -6.72 -10.83
N ARG A 68 -11.36 -6.47 -12.07
CA ARG A 68 -12.10 -7.43 -12.89
C ARG A 68 -11.44 -7.49 -14.26
N LEU A 69 -11.42 -8.68 -14.85
CA LEU A 69 -11.07 -8.83 -16.26
C LEU A 69 -12.17 -8.18 -17.09
N LYS A 70 -11.80 -7.58 -18.22
CA LYS A 70 -12.76 -7.18 -19.23
C LYS A 70 -13.14 -8.42 -20.03
N GLU A 71 -14.42 -8.57 -20.36
CA GLU A 71 -14.83 -9.59 -21.31
C GLU A 71 -14.20 -9.27 -22.68
N PRO A 72 -13.68 -10.27 -23.39
CA PRO A 72 -13.24 -10.08 -24.77
C PRO A 72 -14.45 -9.69 -25.63
N GLU A 73 -14.30 -8.64 -26.45
CA GLU A 73 -15.25 -8.31 -27.54
C GLU A 73 -15.31 -9.41 -28.59
#